data_AF-W8QQL6-F1
#
_entry.id   AF-W8QQL6-F1
#
_cell.length_a   1.000
_cell.length_b   1.000
_cell.length_c   1.000
_cell.angle_alpha   90.00
_cell.angle_beta   90.00
_cell.angle_gamma   90.00
#
_symmetry.space_group_name_H-M   'P 1'
#
loop_
_entity.id
_entity.type
_entity.pdbx_description
1 polymer ?
#
loop_
_entity_poly.entity_id
_entity_poly.type
_entity_poly.pdbx_seq_one_letter_code
_entity_poly.pdbx_strand_id
1 'polypeptide(L)'
;MENECRFSQADLIGYLRQQPYAENNTPTIELKFIQYANKSVAVLTIKNERLKPFYFTKELRSRNKILRAGSVYSRVKDTNTPKDSCANPKDIKAMWLERFGLDLPAITRFQLLLEDTENWVYNGINGAFYALDPDFTISISEEEYRGGNFWWQNTLVEQPIKYDYLLKYKNAVMHELPVIHFQNEGLCVPFPDVEYVTHPEKNDGLNAEFYCDLFYYTKGTLSYALFEHLRKIHTEDPDLSTPIVTQTKPPIIKLPFFILDKDEQIHDLCNNYLSAYKKFVENQQGIVDSSLYKGKDMNRI
;
A
#
# COMPACT_ATOMS: atom_id res chain seq x y z
N MET A 1 9.91 40.31 17.55
CA MET A 1 9.61 39.81 16.19
C MET A 1 10.33 38.50 16.05
N GLU A 2 9.54 37.42 16.09
CA GLU A 2 10.01 36.04 16.10
C GLU A 2 10.79 35.73 14.83
N ASN A 3 11.92 35.04 15.00
CA ASN A 3 12.75 34.57 13.91
C ASN A 3 12.03 33.34 13.31
N GLU A 4 11.00 33.58 12.50
CA GLU A 4 10.32 32.53 11.74
C GLU A 4 11.36 31.79 10.88
N CYS A 5 11.39 30.47 10.98
CA CYS A 5 12.27 29.67 10.15
C CYS A 5 11.91 29.91 8.68
N ARG A 6 12.87 30.44 7.91
CA ARG A 6 12.64 30.96 6.55
C ARG A 6 12.20 29.91 5.51
N PHE A 7 12.27 28.62 5.83
CA PHE A 7 12.06 27.54 4.88
C PHE A 7 10.85 26.69 5.28
N SER A 8 9.93 26.51 4.33
CA SER A 8 8.83 25.56 4.42
C SER A 8 9.26 24.15 3.99
N GLN A 9 8.41 23.15 4.25
CA GLN A 9 8.63 21.79 3.73
C GLN A 9 8.73 21.76 2.21
N ALA A 10 7.91 22.55 1.52
CA ALA A 10 7.93 22.64 0.06
C ALA A 10 9.26 23.22 -0.47
N ASP A 11 9.80 24.23 0.21
CA ASP A 11 11.09 24.83 -0.17
C ASP A 11 12.24 23.83 -0.06
N LEU A 12 12.25 23.02 1.02
CA LEU A 12 13.28 22.00 1.22
C LEU A 12 13.18 20.86 0.21
N ILE A 13 11.96 20.37 -0.07
CA ILE A 13 11.73 19.35 -1.11
C ILE A 13 12.15 19.88 -2.48
N GLY A 14 11.76 21.12 -2.81
CA GLY A 14 12.14 21.79 -4.05
C GLY A 14 13.65 21.91 -4.19
N TYR A 15 14.34 22.30 -3.11
CA TYR A 15 15.81 22.37 -3.10
C TYR A 15 16.46 21.00 -3.32
N LEU A 16 16.01 19.94 -2.64
CA LEU A 16 16.56 18.60 -2.78
C LEU A 16 16.38 18.05 -4.21
N ARG A 17 15.21 18.26 -4.83
CA ARG A 17 14.92 17.84 -6.20
C ARG A 17 15.79 18.52 -7.26
N GLN A 18 16.30 19.72 -6.98
CA GLN A 18 17.22 20.43 -7.87
C GLN A 18 18.66 19.89 -7.79
N GLN A 19 19.00 19.08 -6.78
CA GLN A 19 20.34 18.53 -6.64
C GLN A 19 20.54 17.34 -7.58
N PRO A 20 21.78 17.09 -8.05
CA PRO A 20 22.08 16.06 -9.03
C PRO A 20 22.16 14.67 -8.38
N TYR A 21 21.12 14.27 -7.64
CA TYR A 21 21.02 12.91 -7.08
C TYR A 21 21.03 11.87 -8.20
N ALA A 22 21.69 10.74 -7.97
CA ALA A 22 21.61 9.60 -8.88
C ALA A 22 20.16 9.13 -9.00
N GLU A 23 19.75 8.77 -10.22
CA GLU A 23 18.41 8.23 -10.51
C GLU A 23 17.24 9.15 -10.11
N ASN A 24 17.50 10.45 -9.90
CA ASN A 24 16.56 11.40 -9.27
C ASN A 24 16.05 10.92 -7.89
N ASN A 25 16.79 10.03 -7.23
CA ASN A 25 16.44 9.45 -5.94
C ASN A 25 16.79 10.42 -4.80
N THR A 26 15.80 11.17 -4.32
CA THR A 26 15.96 12.12 -3.22
C THR A 26 15.44 11.54 -1.91
N PRO A 27 16.09 11.82 -0.76
CA PRO A 27 15.61 11.36 0.53
C PRO A 27 14.26 11.99 0.88
N THR A 28 13.35 11.18 1.43
CA THR A 28 12.09 11.67 2.00
C THR A 28 12.37 12.40 3.31
N ILE A 29 11.83 13.60 3.42
CA ILE A 29 12.03 14.48 4.58
C ILE A 29 10.70 14.96 5.16
N GLU A 30 10.72 15.25 6.46
CA GLU A 30 9.59 15.84 7.18
C GLU A 30 10.10 16.98 8.07
N LEU A 31 9.51 18.17 7.92
CA LEU A 31 9.83 19.32 8.76
C LEU A 31 8.71 19.53 9.79
N LYS A 32 9.05 19.46 11.08
CA LYS A 32 8.14 19.72 12.19
C LYS A 32 8.66 20.83 13.08
N PHE A 33 7.76 21.62 13.64
CA PHE A 33 8.07 22.62 14.65
C PHE A 33 7.56 22.14 16.00
N ILE A 34 8.44 22.10 16.99
CA ILE A 34 8.10 21.76 18.37
C ILE A 34 8.39 22.94 19.28
N GLN A 35 7.55 23.14 20.29
CA GLN A 35 7.78 24.15 21.33
C GLN A 35 8.57 23.51 22.47
N TYR A 36 9.71 24.10 22.80
CA TYR A 36 10.53 23.68 23.94
C TYR A 36 11.08 24.90 24.68
N ALA A 37 10.78 25.00 25.98
CA ALA A 37 11.20 26.11 26.83
C ALA A 37 10.90 27.50 26.23
N ASN A 38 9.67 27.69 25.75
CA ASN A 38 9.19 28.92 25.07
C ASN A 38 10.01 29.31 23.83
N LYS A 39 10.65 28.34 23.18
CA LYS A 39 11.33 28.51 21.90
C LYS A 39 10.78 27.53 20.88
N SER A 40 10.61 28.01 19.66
CA SER A 40 10.30 27.16 18.51
C SER A 40 11.57 26.46 18.03
N VAL A 41 11.55 25.15 17.96
CA VAL A 41 12.64 24.31 17.44
C VAL A 41 12.17 23.64 16.15
N ALA A 42 12.92 23.85 15.07
CA ALA A 42 12.72 23.17 13.80
C ALA A 42 13.40 21.80 13.81
N VAL A 43 12.62 20.74 13.57
CA VAL A 43 13.08 19.35 13.50
C VAL A 43 12.92 18.87 12.07
N LEU A 44 14.04 18.72 11.36
CA LEU A 44 14.09 18.10 10.04
C LEU A 44 14.40 16.62 10.20
N THR A 45 13.42 15.76 9.89
CA THR A 45 13.56 14.31 9.91
C THR A 45 13.85 13.81 8.51
N ILE A 46 14.93 13.06 8.31
CA ILE A 46 15.16 12.26 7.10
C ILE A 46 14.62 10.86 7.38
N LYS A 47 13.67 10.38 6.57
CA LYS A 47 13.06 9.06 6.77
C LYS A 47 14.09 7.96 6.45
N ASN A 48 14.11 6.91 7.27
CA ASN A 48 14.94 5.74 7.01
C ASN A 48 14.19 4.80 6.08
N GLU A 49 14.50 4.87 4.80
CA GLU A 49 13.85 4.11 3.74
C GLU A 49 14.88 3.23 3.01
N ARG A 50 14.40 2.15 2.37
CA ARG A 50 15.19 1.25 1.53
C ARG A 50 15.55 1.88 0.17
N LEU A 51 15.74 3.20 0.14
CA LEU A 51 16.16 3.98 -1.03
C LEU A 51 17.64 4.40 -0.95
N LYS A 52 18.27 4.25 0.22
CA LYS A 52 19.70 4.51 0.41
C LYS A 52 20.56 3.47 -0.33
N PRO A 53 21.77 3.79 -0.79
CA PRO A 53 22.49 5.04 -0.53
C PRO A 53 22.04 6.18 -1.45
N PHE A 54 22.00 7.39 -0.90
CA PHE A 54 21.84 8.63 -1.67
C PHE A 54 23.23 9.20 -2.00
N TYR A 55 23.46 9.51 -3.27
CA TYR A 55 24.71 10.13 -3.72
C TYR A 55 24.47 11.03 -4.92
N PHE A 56 25.40 11.96 -5.14
CA PHE A 56 25.34 12.89 -6.26
C PHE A 56 26.11 12.37 -7.47
N THR A 57 25.58 12.59 -8.66
CA THR A 57 26.24 12.30 -9.95
C THR A 57 27.23 13.39 -10.36
N LYS A 58 27.10 14.58 -9.78
CA LYS A 58 28.00 15.73 -10.00
C LYS A 58 28.47 16.27 -8.65
N GLU A 59 29.63 16.91 -8.66
CA GLU A 59 30.13 17.58 -7.45
C GLU A 59 29.19 18.72 -7.05
N LEU A 60 28.89 18.82 -5.76
CA LEU A 60 28.20 19.98 -5.21
C LEU A 60 29.20 20.92 -4.55
N ARG A 61 29.21 22.16 -5.03
CA ARG A 61 30.08 23.22 -4.53
C ARG A 61 29.21 24.24 -3.79
N SER A 62 29.51 24.47 -2.52
CA SER A 62 28.83 25.48 -1.71
C SER A 62 29.83 26.20 -0.83
N ARG A 63 30.00 27.50 -1.06
CA ARG A 63 31.03 28.33 -0.43
C ARG A 63 32.41 27.66 -0.60
N ASN A 64 33.11 27.39 0.51
CA ASN A 64 34.43 26.74 0.53
C ASN A 64 34.33 25.21 0.77
N LYS A 65 33.17 24.60 0.49
CA LYS A 65 32.93 23.16 0.67
C LYS A 65 32.60 22.51 -0.67
N ILE A 66 33.16 21.32 -0.87
CA ILE A 66 32.90 20.47 -2.03
C ILE A 66 32.43 19.13 -1.48
N LEU A 67 31.31 18.63 -2.00
CA LEU A 67 30.88 17.24 -1.86
C LEU A 67 31.18 16.53 -3.18
N ARG A 68 31.95 15.45 -3.09
CA ARG A 68 32.39 14.68 -4.26
C ARG A 68 31.24 13.90 -4.89
N ALA A 69 31.23 13.85 -6.22
CA ALA A 69 30.36 12.97 -6.98
C ALA A 69 30.65 11.49 -6.63
N GLY A 70 29.63 10.64 -6.63
CA GLY A 70 29.72 9.20 -6.36
C GLY A 70 30.04 8.82 -4.92
N SER A 71 30.34 9.79 -4.04
CA SER A 71 30.67 9.51 -2.65
C SER A 71 29.41 9.39 -1.80
N VAL A 72 29.33 8.32 -1.02
CA VAL A 72 28.27 8.10 -0.02
C VAL A 72 28.79 8.58 1.33
N TYR A 73 27.98 9.36 2.03
CA TYR A 73 28.29 9.84 3.37
C TYR A 73 27.34 9.19 4.36
N SER A 74 27.84 8.87 5.54
CA SER A 74 27.06 8.28 6.62
C SER A 74 27.35 8.99 7.93
N ARG A 75 26.48 8.80 8.92
CA ARG A 75 26.71 9.22 10.30
C ARG A 75 26.70 8.00 11.19
N VAL A 76 27.79 7.76 11.90
CA VAL A 76 27.92 6.68 12.89
C VAL A 76 28.03 7.33 14.25
N LYS A 77 27.01 7.14 15.09
CA LYS A 77 26.86 7.84 16.38
C LYS A 77 26.90 9.36 16.17
N ASP A 78 27.89 10.04 16.76
CA ASP A 78 28.06 11.49 16.66
C ASP A 78 29.00 11.95 15.54
N THR A 79 29.57 11.02 14.78
CA THR A 79 30.59 11.31 13.77
C THR A 79 30.02 11.19 12.36
N ASN A 80 30.22 12.23 11.55
CA ASN A 80 29.92 12.21 10.12
C ASN A 80 31.14 11.73 9.33
N THR A 81 30.92 11.05 8.20
CA THR A 81 31.95 10.83 7.18
C THR A 81 32.59 12.17 6.75
N PRO A 82 33.93 12.31 6.80
CA PRO A 82 34.63 13.48 6.29
C PRO A 82 34.25 13.83 4.83
N LYS A 83 34.20 15.13 4.51
CA LYS A 83 33.82 15.63 3.17
C LYS A 83 34.73 15.16 2.03
N ASP A 84 35.95 14.76 2.36
CA ASP A 84 37.00 14.30 1.47
C ASP A 84 37.18 12.78 1.51
N SER A 85 36.28 12.06 2.17
CA SER A 85 36.25 10.60 2.22
C SER A 85 34.88 10.05 1.79
N CYS A 86 34.75 8.74 1.87
CA CYS A 86 33.50 8.01 1.67
C CYS A 86 33.15 7.25 2.96
N ALA A 87 31.89 6.84 3.11
CA ALA A 87 31.45 5.96 4.18
C ALA A 87 32.24 4.64 4.13
N ASN A 88 32.27 3.92 5.25
CA ASN A 88 32.94 2.62 5.29
C ASN A 88 32.29 1.68 4.25
N PRO A 89 33.06 0.96 3.43
CA PRO A 89 32.54 -0.04 2.50
C PRO A 89 31.52 -1.03 3.11
N LYS A 90 31.66 -1.37 4.40
CA LYS A 90 30.68 -2.22 5.10
C LYS A 90 29.29 -1.57 5.17
N ASP A 91 29.23 -0.27 5.48
CA ASP A 91 27.97 0.46 5.60
C ASP A 91 27.35 0.69 4.21
N ILE A 92 28.20 1.00 3.21
CA ILE A 92 27.75 1.13 1.81
C ILE A 92 27.16 -0.20 1.31
N LYS A 93 27.83 -1.32 1.58
CA LYS A 93 27.31 -2.65 1.26
C LYS A 93 25.97 -2.90 1.93
N ALA A 94 25.82 -2.58 3.21
CA ALA A 94 24.56 -2.75 3.92
C ALA A 94 23.43 -1.91 3.30
N MET A 95 23.69 -0.66 2.92
CA MET A 95 22.72 0.19 2.23
C MET A 95 22.25 -0.43 0.90
N TRP A 96 23.17 -0.94 0.09
CA TRP A 96 22.80 -1.61 -1.17
C TRP A 96 22.04 -2.92 -0.96
N LEU A 97 22.43 -3.73 0.04
CA LEU A 97 21.66 -4.93 0.41
C LEU A 97 20.23 -4.56 0.80
N GLU A 98 20.06 -3.50 1.60
CA GLU A 98 18.75 -3.00 1.98
C GLU A 98 17.93 -2.51 0.79
N ARG A 99 18.56 -1.78 -0.13
CA ARG A 99 17.93 -1.23 -1.34
C ARG A 99 17.41 -2.31 -2.27
N PHE A 100 18.18 -3.37 -2.44
CA PHE A 100 17.81 -4.51 -3.29
C PHE A 100 16.99 -5.57 -2.55
N GLY A 101 16.64 -5.35 -1.27
CA GLY A 101 15.94 -6.32 -0.44
C GLY A 101 16.71 -7.63 -0.21
N LEU A 102 18.03 -7.63 -0.41
CA LEU A 102 18.91 -8.80 -0.26
C LEU A 102 19.27 -9.09 1.20
N ASP A 103 18.97 -8.15 2.11
CA ASP A 103 19.01 -8.35 3.56
C ASP A 103 17.76 -9.05 4.10
N LEU A 104 16.70 -9.17 3.29
CA LEU A 104 15.43 -9.77 3.71
C LEU A 104 15.38 -11.29 3.47
N PRO A 105 14.74 -12.05 4.37
CA PRO A 105 14.37 -13.44 4.08
C PRO A 105 13.46 -13.55 2.85
N ALA A 106 13.52 -14.69 2.15
CA ALA A 106 12.73 -14.91 0.92
C ALA A 106 11.22 -14.67 1.12
N ILE A 107 10.66 -15.10 2.25
CA ILE A 107 9.25 -14.87 2.60
C ILE A 107 8.89 -13.38 2.59
N THR A 108 9.75 -12.49 3.09
CA THR A 108 9.48 -11.04 3.14
C THR A 108 9.77 -10.35 1.81
N ARG A 109 10.59 -10.94 0.93
CA ARG A 109 10.95 -10.35 -0.37
C ARG A 109 9.77 -10.24 -1.33
N PHE A 110 8.76 -11.13 -1.23
CA PHE A 110 7.63 -11.17 -2.17
C PHE A 110 6.92 -9.84 -2.34
N GLN A 111 6.81 -9.04 -1.29
CA GLN A 111 6.20 -7.72 -1.39
C GLN A 111 6.95 -6.83 -2.41
N LEU A 112 8.27 -6.71 -2.27
CA LEU A 112 9.11 -5.93 -3.18
C LEU A 112 9.09 -6.49 -4.61
N LEU A 113 9.06 -7.83 -4.73
CA LEU A 113 9.04 -8.48 -6.03
C LEU A 113 7.71 -8.25 -6.76
N LEU A 114 6.58 -8.28 -6.04
CA LEU A 114 5.25 -8.04 -6.63
C LEU A 114 5.08 -6.59 -7.10
N GLU A 115 5.68 -5.63 -6.39
CA GLU A 115 5.72 -4.22 -6.80
C GLU A 115 6.46 -4.02 -8.14
N ASP A 116 7.44 -4.88 -8.43
CA ASP A 116 8.17 -4.98 -9.69
C ASP A 116 7.44 -5.85 -10.73
N THR A 117 6.20 -5.46 -11.05
CA THR A 117 5.29 -6.23 -11.91
C THR A 117 5.87 -6.58 -13.27
N GLU A 118 6.64 -5.67 -13.88
CA GLU A 118 7.16 -5.83 -15.25
C GLU A 118 8.11 -7.02 -15.41
N ASN A 119 8.74 -7.46 -14.32
CA ASN A 119 9.65 -8.60 -14.31
C ASN A 119 8.97 -9.94 -14.03
N TRP A 120 7.64 -9.98 -13.87
CA TRP A 120 6.90 -11.23 -13.75
C TRP A 120 6.44 -11.77 -15.11
N VAL A 121 6.80 -13.02 -15.39
CA VAL A 121 6.44 -13.71 -16.63
C VAL A 121 5.35 -14.74 -16.33
N TYR A 122 4.12 -14.44 -16.74
CA TYR A 122 2.98 -15.35 -16.64
C TYR A 122 2.98 -16.34 -17.80
N ASN A 123 2.64 -17.61 -17.52
CA ASN A 123 2.53 -18.67 -18.51
C ASN A 123 1.17 -18.67 -19.26
N GLY A 124 0.26 -17.76 -18.90
CA GLY A 124 -1.08 -17.66 -19.48
C GLY A 124 -2.09 -18.72 -19.01
N ILE A 125 -1.70 -19.58 -18.06
CA ILE A 125 -2.54 -20.67 -17.54
C ILE A 125 -2.77 -20.47 -16.04
N ASN A 126 -1.78 -20.81 -15.21
CA ASN A 126 -1.91 -20.83 -13.75
C ASN A 126 -0.55 -20.66 -13.04
N GLY A 127 0.44 -20.08 -13.71
CA GLY A 127 1.76 -19.92 -13.13
C GLY A 127 2.48 -18.69 -13.65
N ALA A 128 3.37 -18.16 -12.82
CA ALA A 128 4.32 -17.13 -13.19
C ALA A 128 5.66 -17.33 -12.48
N PHE A 129 6.71 -16.76 -13.03
CA PHE A 129 8.02 -16.68 -12.38
C PHE A 129 8.60 -15.27 -12.52
N TYR A 130 9.42 -14.88 -11.55
CA TYR A 130 10.11 -13.60 -11.57
C TYR A 130 11.41 -13.70 -12.38
N ALA A 131 11.53 -12.93 -13.46
CA ALA A 131 12.57 -13.09 -14.48
C ALA A 131 14.00 -12.89 -13.95
N LEU A 132 14.20 -11.98 -12.99
CA LEU A 132 15.52 -11.69 -12.43
C LEU A 132 15.97 -12.73 -11.38
N ASP A 133 15.04 -13.47 -10.78
CA ASP A 133 15.31 -14.53 -9.79
C ASP A 133 14.22 -15.63 -9.91
N PRO A 134 14.34 -16.55 -10.90
CA PRO A 134 13.29 -17.52 -11.25
C PRO A 134 12.96 -18.54 -10.16
N ASP A 135 13.71 -18.58 -9.06
CA ASP A 135 13.37 -19.36 -7.87
C ASP A 135 12.09 -18.85 -7.19
N PHE A 136 11.72 -17.58 -7.41
CA PHE A 136 10.46 -16.98 -6.99
C PHE A 136 9.38 -17.22 -8.04
N THR A 137 8.32 -17.92 -7.65
CA THR A 137 7.21 -18.27 -8.54
C THR A 137 5.86 -17.99 -7.88
N ILE A 138 4.85 -17.82 -8.73
CA ILE A 138 3.43 -17.80 -8.37
C ILE A 138 2.81 -19.05 -8.99
N SER A 139 2.04 -19.80 -8.21
CA SER A 139 1.10 -20.81 -8.73
C SER A 139 -0.31 -20.42 -8.34
N ILE A 140 -1.23 -20.47 -9.29
CA ILE A 140 -2.64 -20.20 -9.06
C ILE A 140 -3.33 -21.55 -8.87
N SER A 141 -4.02 -21.73 -7.74
CA SER A 141 -4.75 -22.96 -7.46
C SER A 141 -5.93 -23.15 -8.43
N GLU A 142 -6.52 -24.33 -8.39
CA GLU A 142 -7.84 -24.54 -9.01
C GLU A 142 -8.92 -23.70 -8.29
N GLU A 143 -10.06 -23.54 -8.94
CA GLU A 143 -11.26 -22.92 -8.37
C GLU A 143 -11.63 -23.62 -7.06
N GLU A 144 -11.67 -22.86 -5.97
CA GLU A 144 -12.05 -23.39 -4.65
C GLU A 144 -13.59 -23.40 -4.54
N TYR A 145 -14.24 -22.27 -4.80
CA TYR A 145 -15.71 -22.15 -4.81
C TYR A 145 -16.21 -20.85 -5.50
N ARG A 146 -17.53 -20.75 -5.70
CA ARG A 146 -18.24 -19.56 -6.23
C ARG A 146 -19.12 -18.89 -5.18
N GLY A 147 -19.16 -17.55 -5.18
CA GLY A 147 -19.95 -16.75 -4.24
C GLY A 147 -19.21 -16.48 -2.93
N GLY A 148 -19.93 -16.45 -1.80
CA GLY A 148 -19.35 -16.40 -0.46
C GLY A 148 -20.34 -15.88 0.59
N ASN A 149 -19.84 -15.38 1.73
CA ASN A 149 -20.69 -14.93 2.84
C ASN A 149 -20.84 -13.41 2.90
N PHE A 150 -19.99 -12.65 2.21
CA PHE A 150 -20.06 -11.20 2.21
C PHE A 150 -21.10 -10.70 1.20
N TRP A 151 -21.74 -9.56 1.51
CA TRP A 151 -22.84 -9.03 0.69
C TRP A 151 -22.43 -8.86 -0.78
N TRP A 152 -21.23 -8.33 -1.03
CA TRP A 152 -20.70 -8.09 -2.38
C TRP A 152 -20.42 -9.37 -3.17
N GLN A 153 -20.46 -10.56 -2.55
CA GLN A 153 -20.30 -11.83 -3.26
C GLN A 153 -21.62 -12.39 -3.79
N ASN A 154 -22.76 -11.94 -3.25
CA ASN A 154 -24.07 -12.55 -3.53
C ASN A 154 -25.11 -11.57 -4.08
N THR A 155 -24.91 -10.27 -3.90
CA THR A 155 -25.88 -9.25 -4.32
C THR A 155 -25.55 -8.57 -5.64
N LEU A 156 -24.44 -8.96 -6.27
CA LEU A 156 -23.98 -8.39 -7.55
C LEU A 156 -24.53 -9.19 -8.74
N VAL A 157 -24.39 -8.62 -9.94
CA VAL A 157 -24.84 -9.22 -11.21
C VAL A 157 -24.11 -10.54 -11.52
N GLU A 158 -22.93 -10.73 -10.92
CA GLU A 158 -22.10 -11.93 -11.05
C GLU A 158 -21.62 -12.37 -9.66
N GLN A 159 -21.60 -13.68 -9.41
CA GLN A 159 -20.92 -14.27 -8.26
C GLN A 159 -19.42 -14.41 -8.55
N PRO A 160 -18.53 -13.94 -7.66
CA PRO A 160 -17.10 -14.09 -7.86
C PRO A 160 -16.66 -15.54 -7.68
N ILE A 161 -15.54 -15.87 -8.31
CA ILE A 161 -14.81 -17.10 -8.09
C ILE A 161 -13.66 -16.82 -7.13
N LYS A 162 -13.41 -17.74 -6.19
CA LYS A 162 -12.26 -17.69 -5.30
C LYS A 162 -11.27 -18.81 -5.60
N TYR A 163 -9.98 -18.46 -5.56
CA TYR A 163 -8.84 -19.37 -5.66
C TYR A 163 -7.61 -18.71 -5.02
N ASP A 164 -6.53 -19.46 -4.80
CA ASP A 164 -5.35 -18.96 -4.09
C ASP A 164 -4.17 -18.70 -5.03
N TYR A 165 -3.49 -17.60 -4.76
CA TYR A 165 -2.13 -17.35 -5.25
C TYR A 165 -1.15 -17.92 -4.24
N LEU A 166 -0.42 -18.95 -4.65
CA LEU A 166 0.65 -19.59 -3.89
C LEU A 166 1.99 -18.97 -4.29
N LEU A 167 2.53 -18.12 -3.41
CA LEU A 167 3.84 -17.49 -3.59
C LEU A 167 4.92 -18.46 -3.10
N LYS A 168 5.78 -18.93 -4.01
CA LYS A 168 6.74 -20.01 -3.73
C LYS A 168 8.18 -19.57 -3.95
N TYR A 169 9.06 -19.94 -3.03
CA TYR A 169 10.50 -19.82 -3.21
C TYR A 169 11.11 -21.22 -3.23
N LYS A 170 11.79 -21.59 -4.32
CA LYS A 170 12.34 -22.94 -4.53
C LYS A 170 11.31 -24.04 -4.27
N ASN A 171 10.09 -23.87 -4.81
CA ASN A 171 8.90 -24.72 -4.64
C ASN A 171 8.29 -24.79 -3.23
N ALA A 172 8.91 -24.22 -2.20
CA ALA A 172 8.28 -24.10 -0.89
C ALA A 172 7.27 -22.94 -0.89
N VAL A 173 6.03 -23.21 -0.48
CA VAL A 173 4.99 -22.19 -0.32
C VAL A 173 5.39 -21.28 0.84
N MET A 174 5.58 -20.00 0.52
CA MET A 174 5.92 -18.95 1.48
C MET A 174 4.68 -18.17 1.91
N HIS A 175 3.75 -17.94 0.98
CA HIS A 175 2.45 -17.33 1.25
C HIS A 175 1.36 -17.97 0.43
N GLU A 176 0.16 -17.94 0.99
CA GLU A 176 -1.09 -18.35 0.36
C GLU A 176 -2.04 -17.16 0.49
N LEU A 177 -2.43 -16.59 -0.65
CA LEU A 177 -3.23 -15.38 -0.70
C LEU A 177 -4.52 -15.67 -1.48
N PRO A 178 -5.68 -15.64 -0.83
CA PRO A 178 -6.94 -15.80 -1.53
C PRO A 178 -7.17 -14.63 -2.48
N VAL A 179 -7.65 -14.95 -3.68
CA VAL A 179 -7.96 -14.02 -4.76
C VAL A 179 -9.40 -14.20 -5.19
N ILE A 180 -10.05 -13.08 -5.46
CA ILE A 180 -11.43 -12.96 -5.90
C ILE A 180 -11.43 -12.48 -7.34
N HIS A 181 -12.14 -13.22 -8.19
CA HIS A 181 -12.26 -12.90 -9.61
C HIS A 181 -13.71 -12.89 -10.06
N PHE A 182 -14.17 -11.71 -10.48
CA PHE A 182 -15.39 -11.52 -11.25
C PHE A 182 -15.03 -11.67 -12.73
N GLN A 183 -15.24 -12.87 -13.29
CA GLN A 183 -14.79 -13.24 -14.63
C GLN A 183 -15.44 -12.39 -15.73
N ASN A 184 -16.76 -12.23 -15.67
CA ASN A 184 -17.50 -11.44 -16.65
C ASN A 184 -17.12 -9.95 -16.54
N GLU A 185 -16.83 -9.49 -15.32
CA GLU A 185 -16.35 -8.12 -15.09
C GLU A 185 -14.87 -7.91 -15.46
N GLY A 186 -14.08 -8.98 -15.54
CA GLY A 186 -12.62 -8.90 -15.69
C GLY A 186 -11.97 -8.19 -14.50
N LEU A 187 -12.56 -8.33 -13.30
CA LEU A 187 -12.06 -7.72 -12.08
C LEU A 187 -11.48 -8.79 -11.16
N CYS A 188 -10.16 -8.77 -11.00
CA CYS A 188 -9.39 -9.70 -10.16
C CYS A 188 -8.66 -8.92 -9.07
N VAL A 189 -8.87 -9.29 -7.80
CA VAL A 189 -8.27 -8.63 -6.63
C VAL A 189 -7.96 -9.67 -5.54
N PRO A 190 -6.91 -9.48 -4.71
CA PRO A 190 -6.75 -10.30 -3.52
C PRO A 190 -7.94 -10.11 -2.59
N PHE A 191 -8.23 -11.10 -1.75
CA PHE A 191 -9.25 -10.94 -0.74
C PHE A 191 -8.88 -9.77 0.19
N PRO A 192 -9.77 -8.79 0.39
CA PRO A 192 -9.48 -7.63 1.24
C PRO A 192 -9.41 -8.02 2.72
N ASP A 193 -8.69 -7.22 3.49
CA ASP A 193 -8.82 -7.27 4.95
C ASP A 193 -10.24 -6.83 5.34
N VAL A 194 -10.74 -7.37 6.44
CA VAL A 194 -12.11 -7.14 6.92
C VAL A 194 -12.06 -6.60 8.34
N GLU A 195 -12.74 -5.50 8.59
CA GLU A 195 -13.00 -4.98 9.93
C GLU A 195 -14.49 -4.76 10.12
N TYR A 196 -14.97 -4.91 11.35
CA TYR A 196 -16.38 -4.84 11.68
C TYR A 196 -16.65 -3.58 12.51
N VAL A 197 -17.34 -2.61 11.93
CA VAL A 197 -17.75 -1.37 12.62
C VAL A 197 -18.64 -1.73 13.81
N THR A 198 -19.66 -2.55 13.56
CA THR A 198 -20.56 -3.13 14.57
C THR A 198 -21.11 -4.48 14.07
N HIS A 199 -21.57 -5.32 14.99
CA HIS A 199 -22.19 -6.61 14.69
C HIS A 199 -23.06 -7.06 15.90
N PRO A 200 -23.97 -8.04 15.74
CA PRO A 200 -24.95 -8.37 16.79
C PRO A 200 -24.36 -8.73 18.17
N GLU A 201 -23.13 -9.23 18.21
CA GLU A 201 -22.43 -9.64 19.44
C GLU A 201 -21.43 -8.58 19.94
N LYS A 202 -21.36 -7.40 19.31
CA LYS A 202 -20.39 -6.36 19.68
C LYS A 202 -20.89 -5.59 20.90
N ASN A 203 -20.04 -5.50 21.93
CA ASN A 203 -20.34 -4.74 23.15
C ASN A 203 -20.08 -3.22 22.97
N ASP A 204 -20.69 -2.60 21.96
CA ASP A 204 -20.56 -1.17 21.66
C ASP A 204 -21.81 -0.34 22.06
N GLY A 205 -22.79 -1.00 22.68
CA GLY A 205 -24.05 -0.39 23.12
C GLY A 205 -25.08 -0.22 21.99
N LEU A 206 -24.84 -0.82 20.81
CA LEU A 206 -25.78 -0.86 19.70
C LEU A 206 -26.43 -2.23 19.59
N ASN A 207 -27.72 -2.25 19.24
CA ASN A 207 -28.43 -3.48 18.91
C ASN A 207 -28.39 -3.69 17.39
N ALA A 208 -27.25 -4.12 16.86
CA ALA A 208 -27.08 -4.35 15.43
C ALA A 208 -27.78 -5.66 15.02
N GLU A 209 -28.64 -5.61 14.00
CA GLU A 209 -29.31 -6.81 13.45
C GLU A 209 -28.45 -7.56 12.42
N PHE A 210 -27.39 -6.92 11.92
CA PHE A 210 -26.51 -7.44 10.89
C PHE A 210 -25.08 -6.91 11.06
N TYR A 211 -24.14 -7.54 10.38
CA TYR A 211 -22.74 -7.14 10.38
C TYR A 211 -22.53 -5.88 9.51
N CYS A 212 -21.86 -4.87 10.07
CA CYS A 212 -21.45 -3.68 9.34
C CYS A 212 -19.94 -3.76 9.04
N ASP A 213 -19.63 -4.27 7.85
CA ASP A 213 -18.27 -4.61 7.44
C ASP A 213 -17.60 -3.46 6.68
N LEU A 214 -16.31 -3.29 6.92
CA LEU A 214 -15.39 -2.51 6.11
C LEU A 214 -14.39 -3.46 5.47
N PHE A 215 -14.14 -3.27 4.18
CA PHE A 215 -13.16 -4.00 3.42
C PHE A 215 -12.05 -3.04 3.01
N TYR A 216 -10.80 -3.43 3.16
CA TYR A 216 -9.69 -2.53 2.87
C TYR A 216 -8.39 -3.24 2.49
N TYR A 217 -7.45 -2.45 1.97
CA TYR A 217 -6.05 -2.82 1.81
C TYR A 217 -5.18 -1.72 2.42
N THR A 218 -4.11 -2.09 3.12
CA THR A 218 -3.11 -1.13 3.61
C THR A 218 -1.87 -1.14 2.73
N LYS A 219 -1.45 0.05 2.27
CA LYS A 219 -0.21 0.23 1.51
C LYS A 219 1.00 -0.31 2.26
N GLY A 220 1.90 -0.96 1.52
CA GLY A 220 3.10 -1.56 2.09
C GLY A 220 2.86 -2.91 2.80
N THR A 221 1.67 -3.51 2.63
CA THR A 221 1.42 -4.91 2.99
C THR A 221 1.58 -5.83 1.77
N LEU A 222 1.74 -7.13 2.02
CA LEU A 222 1.79 -8.13 0.95
C LEU A 222 0.48 -8.19 0.15
N SER A 223 -0.68 -8.10 0.82
CA SER A 223 -1.99 -8.09 0.15
C SER A 223 -2.13 -6.89 -0.78
N TYR A 224 -1.72 -5.70 -0.33
CA TYR A 224 -1.72 -4.51 -1.19
C TYR A 224 -0.72 -4.63 -2.36
N ALA A 225 0.48 -5.19 -2.14
CA ALA A 225 1.43 -5.41 -3.23
C ALA A 225 0.86 -6.38 -4.29
N LEU A 226 0.15 -7.44 -3.87
CA LEU A 226 -0.57 -8.31 -4.81
C LEU A 226 -1.71 -7.58 -5.51
N PHE A 227 -2.47 -6.74 -4.79
CA PHE A 227 -3.50 -5.89 -5.38
C PHE A 227 -2.90 -5.05 -6.50
N GLU A 228 -1.90 -4.22 -6.21
CA GLU A 228 -1.24 -3.38 -7.20
C GLU A 228 -0.67 -4.20 -8.37
N HIS A 229 -0.05 -5.34 -8.08
CA HIS A 229 0.46 -6.27 -9.09
C HIS A 229 -0.62 -6.71 -10.08
N LEU A 230 -1.74 -7.25 -9.58
CA LEU A 230 -2.86 -7.69 -10.42
C LEU A 230 -3.47 -6.56 -11.24
N ARG A 231 -3.49 -5.33 -10.69
CA ARG A 231 -3.99 -4.15 -11.38
C ARG A 231 -3.06 -3.74 -12.54
N LYS A 232 -1.74 -3.81 -12.35
CA LYS A 232 -0.72 -3.46 -13.34
C LYS A 232 -0.58 -4.47 -14.50
N ILE A 233 -0.95 -5.74 -14.30
CA ILE A 233 -0.91 -6.75 -15.39
C ILE A 233 -1.75 -6.31 -16.61
N HIS A 234 -2.80 -5.52 -16.39
CA HIS A 234 -3.72 -5.10 -17.43
C HIS A 234 -3.44 -3.70 -18.01
N THR A 235 -2.67 -2.86 -17.30
CA THR A 235 -2.39 -1.47 -17.69
C THR A 235 -1.16 -0.93 -16.98
N GLU A 236 -0.36 -0.09 -17.64
CA GLU A 236 0.82 0.55 -17.05
C GLU A 236 0.46 1.58 -15.96
N ASP A 237 -0.70 2.22 -16.05
CA ASP A 237 -1.18 3.23 -15.09
C ASP A 237 -2.53 2.78 -14.51
N PRO A 238 -2.52 1.89 -13.51
CA PRO A 238 -3.75 1.36 -12.96
C PRO A 238 -4.46 2.32 -12.00
N ASP A 239 -5.80 2.25 -12.00
CA ASP A 239 -6.59 2.86 -10.94
C ASP A 239 -6.50 2.01 -9.67
N LEU A 240 -5.86 2.59 -8.65
CA LEU A 240 -5.66 2.04 -7.31
C LEU A 240 -6.52 2.76 -6.27
N SER A 241 -7.59 3.43 -6.68
CA SER A 241 -8.49 4.18 -5.80
C SER A 241 -9.79 3.42 -5.48
N THR A 242 -10.49 3.90 -4.45
CA THR A 242 -11.82 3.42 -4.06
C THR A 242 -12.90 4.26 -4.79
N PRO A 243 -13.96 3.66 -5.36
CA PRO A 243 -14.26 2.22 -5.39
C PRO A 243 -13.41 1.47 -6.42
N ILE A 244 -13.05 0.23 -6.08
CA ILE A 244 -12.30 -0.64 -6.98
C ILE A 244 -13.23 -1.14 -8.08
N VAL A 245 -12.82 -0.92 -9.32
CA VAL A 245 -13.58 -1.19 -10.53
C VAL A 245 -12.72 -1.90 -11.58
N THR A 246 -13.35 -2.51 -12.59
CA THR A 246 -12.61 -2.98 -13.77
C THR A 246 -11.96 -1.81 -14.52
N GLN A 247 -10.84 -2.07 -15.21
CA GLN A 247 -10.02 -1.06 -15.89
C GLN A 247 -10.10 -1.14 -17.41
N THR A 248 -10.65 -2.23 -17.94
CA THR A 248 -10.64 -2.55 -19.36
C THR A 248 -11.94 -2.16 -20.05
N LYS A 249 -13.00 -1.91 -19.28
CA LYS A 249 -14.35 -1.60 -19.78
C LYS A 249 -15.12 -0.72 -18.78
N PRO A 250 -16.26 -0.12 -19.18
CA PRO A 250 -17.14 0.56 -18.25
C PRO A 250 -17.60 -0.37 -17.11
N PRO A 251 -17.52 0.05 -15.84
CA PRO A 251 -17.75 -0.85 -14.72
C PRO A 251 -19.24 -1.08 -14.43
N ILE A 252 -19.59 -2.35 -14.24
CA ILE A 252 -20.88 -2.82 -13.72
C ILE A 252 -20.78 -3.03 -12.21
N ILE A 253 -19.65 -3.56 -11.75
CA ILE A 253 -19.37 -3.83 -10.33
C ILE A 253 -18.48 -2.74 -9.77
N LYS A 254 -18.83 -2.25 -8.58
CA LYS A 254 -18.05 -1.26 -7.82
C LYS A 254 -17.85 -1.79 -6.41
N LEU A 255 -16.61 -2.11 -6.06
CA LEU A 255 -16.26 -2.62 -4.74
C LEU A 255 -15.82 -1.44 -3.86
N PRO A 256 -16.55 -1.07 -2.79
CA PRO A 256 -16.23 0.07 -1.95
C PRO A 256 -15.12 -0.26 -0.94
N PHE A 257 -14.06 -0.92 -1.40
CA PHE A 257 -12.94 -1.34 -0.56
C PHE A 257 -11.96 -0.18 -0.40
N PHE A 258 -11.60 0.15 0.84
CA PHE A 258 -10.74 1.30 1.15
C PHE A 258 -9.27 1.01 0.90
N ILE A 259 -8.53 2.03 0.49
CA ILE A 259 -7.07 1.98 0.38
C ILE A 259 -6.48 2.89 1.47
N LEU A 260 -5.79 2.29 2.43
CA LEU A 260 -5.19 2.97 3.57
C LEU A 260 -3.70 3.19 3.34
N ASP A 261 -3.16 4.33 3.76
CA ASP A 261 -1.73 4.57 3.77
C ASP A 261 -1.05 3.89 4.96
N LYS A 262 -1.78 3.72 6.07
CA LYS A 262 -1.31 3.09 7.31
C LYS A 262 -2.46 2.38 8.02
N ASP A 263 -2.13 1.29 8.72
CA ASP A 263 -3.11 0.52 9.49
C ASP A 263 -3.82 1.36 10.56
N GLU A 264 -3.15 2.34 11.17
CA GLU A 264 -3.73 3.22 12.20
C GLU A 264 -5.01 3.95 11.72
N GLN A 265 -5.16 4.17 10.41
CA GLN A 265 -6.34 4.84 9.84
C GLN A 265 -7.62 4.02 9.94
N ILE A 266 -7.53 2.70 10.14
CA ILE A 266 -8.72 1.84 10.25
C ILE A 266 -9.57 2.21 11.47
N HIS A 267 -8.94 2.63 12.57
CA HIS A 267 -9.65 3.01 13.79
C HIS A 267 -10.50 4.26 13.58
N ASP A 268 -9.91 5.28 12.95
CA ASP A 268 -10.61 6.52 12.61
C ASP A 268 -11.75 6.24 11.62
N LEU A 269 -11.51 5.38 10.63
CA LEU A 269 -12.53 4.95 9.68
C LEU A 269 -13.71 4.26 10.40
N CYS A 270 -13.43 3.31 11.28
CA CYS A 270 -14.44 2.62 12.06
C CYS A 270 -15.27 3.59 12.92
N ASN A 271 -14.62 4.54 13.61
CA ASN A 271 -15.32 5.52 14.44
C ASN A 271 -16.25 6.44 13.62
N ASN A 272 -15.79 6.85 12.44
CA ASN A 272 -16.59 7.64 11.51
C ASN A 272 -17.82 6.86 11.03
N TYR A 273 -17.64 5.61 10.62
CA TYR A 273 -18.73 4.76 10.15
C TYR A 273 -19.66 4.31 11.28
N LEU A 274 -19.18 4.15 12.51
CA LEU A 274 -20.03 3.89 13.68
C LEU A 274 -20.98 5.06 13.93
N SER A 275 -20.48 6.28 13.78
CA SER A 275 -21.30 7.50 13.89
C SER A 275 -22.33 7.60 12.76
N ALA A 276 -21.96 7.19 11.54
CA ALA A 276 -22.90 7.11 10.42
C ALA A 276 -23.96 6.01 10.63
N TYR A 277 -23.57 4.85 11.17
CA TYR A 277 -24.46 3.73 11.45
C TYR A 277 -25.54 4.11 12.49
N LYS A 278 -25.16 4.81 13.57
CA LYS A 278 -26.13 5.33 14.55
C LYS A 278 -27.22 6.18 13.90
N LYS A 279 -26.82 7.10 13.02
CA LYS A 279 -27.77 7.93 12.24
C LYS A 279 -28.61 7.10 11.28
N PHE A 280 -28.04 6.06 10.67
CA PHE A 280 -28.78 5.14 9.81
C PHE A 280 -29.89 4.42 10.58
N VAL A 281 -29.58 3.84 11.74
CA VAL A 281 -30.56 3.12 12.58
C VAL A 281 -31.71 4.04 13.01
N GLU A 282 -31.40 5.28 13.43
CA GLU A 282 -32.43 6.28 13.79
C GLU A 282 -33.40 6.61 12.65
N ASN A 283 -32.95 6.49 11.40
CA ASN A 283 -33.73 6.86 10.21
C ASN A 283 -34.11 5.65 9.33
N GLN A 284 -33.86 4.42 9.80
CA GLN A 284 -33.91 3.21 8.99
C GLN A 284 -35.29 3.02 8.34
N GLN A 285 -36.36 3.22 9.11
CA GLN A 285 -37.73 3.06 8.61
C GLN A 285 -38.02 4.02 7.45
N GLY A 286 -37.65 5.29 7.58
CA GLY A 286 -37.84 6.30 6.53
C GLY A 286 -37.01 6.01 5.27
N ILE A 287 -35.78 5.50 5.44
CA ILE A 287 -34.92 5.10 4.32
C ILE A 287 -35.54 3.92 3.57
N VAL A 288 -35.98 2.88 4.27
CA VAL A 288 -36.61 1.69 3.68
C VAL A 288 -37.92 2.05 2.97
N ASP A 289 -38.75 2.89 3.57
CA ASP A 289 -40.04 3.31 3.00
C ASP A 289 -39.86 4.14 1.70
N SER A 290 -38.76 4.89 1.63
CA SER A 290 -38.36 5.68 0.44
C SER A 290 -37.61 4.86 -0.62
N SER A 291 -37.16 3.65 -0.29
CA SER A 291 -36.44 2.78 -1.21
C SER A 291 -37.38 2.26 -2.30
N LEU A 292 -36.86 2.18 -3.54
CA LEU A 292 -37.54 1.51 -4.65
C LEU A 292 -37.84 0.03 -4.33
N TYR A 293 -37.06 -0.56 -3.42
CA TYR A 293 -37.17 -1.93 -2.95
C TYR A 293 -37.85 -1.94 -1.57
N LYS A 294 -39.17 -1.72 -1.56
CA LYS A 294 -40.03 -1.71 -0.35
C LYS A 294 -40.18 -3.10 0.31
N GLY A 295 -39.08 -3.83 0.50
CA GLY A 295 -39.07 -5.13 1.17
C GLY A 295 -39.92 -6.22 0.51
N LYS A 296 -40.30 -6.09 -0.77
CA LYS A 296 -40.93 -7.19 -1.51
C LYS A 296 -39.85 -8.16 -1.94
N ASP A 297 -40.01 -9.43 -1.55
CA ASP A 297 -39.20 -10.55 -2.05
C ASP A 297 -39.08 -10.44 -3.57
N MET A 298 -37.90 -10.04 -4.03
CA MET A 298 -37.54 -10.24 -5.42
C MET A 298 -37.28 -11.73 -5.52
N ASN A 299 -38.23 -12.46 -6.13
CA ASN A 299 -38.02 -13.84 -6.55
C ASN A 299 -36.65 -13.90 -7.23
N ARG A 300 -35.69 -14.52 -6.54
CA ARG A 300 -34.37 -14.82 -7.07
C ARG A 300 -34.60 -15.82 -8.21
N ILE A 301 -34.48 -15.33 -9.45
CA ILE A 301 -34.44 -16.18 -10.66
C ILE A 301 -33.01 -16.68 -10.80
#